data_AF-R5VL92-F1
#
_entry.id   AF-R5VL92-F1
#
_cell.length_a   1.000
_cell.length_b   1.000
_cell.length_c   1.000
_cell.angle_alpha   90.00
_cell.angle_beta   90.00
_cell.angle_gamma   90.00
#
_symmetry.space_group_name_H-M   'P 1'
#
loop_
_entity.id
_entity.type
_entity.pdbx_description
1 polymer ?
#
loop_
_entity_poly.entity_id
_entity_poly.type
_entity_poly.pdbx_seq_one_letter_code
_entity_poly.pdbx_strand_id
1 'polypeptide(L)'
;MEQRLLQAMFLYDKGDPKRIQHFVKVYEFAKYIGKGEKLDEKTYKTLKLAAIVHDIGIHKAEKKYGQCGGKLQEKEGPPEAEKLLKKLGADRETIDRVCYLVGHHHTYTEIDGLDYQILIEADFLVNLYEDGVDQKAVRAAYDRIFKTDTGRDVCRLMFDL
;
A
#
# COMPACT_ATOMS: atom_id res chain seq x y z
N MET A 1 -10.03 -14.88 1.59
CA MET A 1 -8.77 -14.55 2.31
C MET A 1 -8.76 -13.08 2.68
N GLU A 2 -8.97 -12.18 1.72
CA GLU A 2 -9.03 -10.72 1.90
C GLU A 2 -9.85 -10.26 3.11
N GLN A 3 -11.13 -10.68 3.24
CA GLN A 3 -11.96 -10.28 4.38
C GLN A 3 -11.36 -10.66 5.75
N ARG A 4 -10.71 -11.84 5.83
CA ARG A 4 -10.05 -12.29 7.06
C ARG A 4 -8.79 -11.47 7.34
N LEU A 5 -8.07 -11.04 6.30
CA LEU A 5 -6.89 -10.18 6.43
C LEU A 5 -7.28 -8.75 6.84
N LEU A 6 -8.34 -8.19 6.26
CA LEU A 6 -8.91 -6.91 6.69
C LEU A 6 -9.26 -6.98 8.18
N GLN A 7 -10.05 -7.96 8.61
CA GLN A 7 -10.40 -8.11 10.02
C GLN A 7 -9.16 -8.23 10.92
N ALA A 8 -8.13 -8.93 10.46
CA ALA A 8 -6.89 -9.09 11.21
C ALA A 8 -6.08 -7.78 11.31
N MET A 9 -6.05 -6.97 10.25
CA MET A 9 -5.40 -5.64 10.26
C MET A 9 -6.18 -4.62 11.07
N PHE A 10 -7.52 -4.62 11.04
CA PHE A 10 -8.32 -3.80 11.95
C PHE A 10 -8.03 -4.12 13.42
N LEU A 11 -7.80 -5.40 13.74
CA LEU A 11 -7.43 -5.81 15.08
C LEU A 11 -5.96 -5.47 15.41
N TYR A 12 -5.07 -5.51 14.42
CA TYR A 12 -3.67 -5.10 14.55
C TYR A 12 -3.60 -3.62 14.92
N ASP A 13 -4.32 -2.78 14.18
CA ASP A 13 -4.36 -1.32 14.35
C ASP A 13 -5.42 -0.84 15.35
N LYS A 14 -5.83 -1.72 16.28
CA LYS A 14 -6.90 -1.40 17.23
C LYS A 14 -6.56 -0.14 18.05
N GLY A 15 -7.44 0.86 17.95
CA GLY A 15 -7.28 2.14 18.64
C GLY A 15 -6.57 3.21 17.80
N ASP A 16 -6.20 2.90 16.56
CA ASP A 16 -5.57 3.82 15.62
C ASP A 16 -6.50 4.09 14.41
N PRO A 17 -7.50 4.97 14.56
CA PRO A 17 -8.46 5.25 13.49
C PRO A 17 -7.82 5.90 12.27
N LYS A 18 -6.65 6.54 12.41
CA LYS A 18 -5.91 7.11 11.29
C LYS A 18 -5.38 5.99 10.40
N ARG A 19 -4.66 5.03 10.98
CA ARG A 19 -4.07 3.91 10.22
C ARG A 19 -5.13 3.01 9.60
N ILE A 20 -6.20 2.71 10.34
CA ILE A 20 -7.32 1.92 9.80
C ILE A 20 -7.94 2.61 8.58
N GLN A 21 -8.20 3.91 8.65
CA GLN A 21 -8.77 4.62 7.49
C GLN A 21 -7.79 4.71 6.32
N HIS A 22 -6.51 4.94 6.60
CA HIS A 22 -5.46 5.05 5.61
C HIS A 22 -5.39 3.77 4.75
N PHE A 23 -5.10 2.62 5.36
CA PHE A 23 -4.91 1.39 4.57
C PHE A 23 -6.22 0.93 3.88
N VAL A 24 -7.40 1.22 4.45
CA VAL A 24 -8.68 0.90 3.81
C VAL A 24 -8.85 1.69 2.52
N LYS A 25 -8.50 2.98 2.51
CA LYS A 25 -8.52 3.80 1.29
C LYS A 25 -7.49 3.31 0.28
N VAL A 26 -6.25 3.05 0.70
CA VAL A 26 -5.19 2.52 -0.17
C VAL A 26 -5.62 1.19 -0.80
N TYR A 27 -6.19 0.28 -0.01
CA TYR A 27 -6.74 -0.99 -0.49
C TYR A 27 -7.82 -0.82 -1.55
N GLU A 28 -8.78 0.09 -1.36
CA GLU A 28 -9.84 0.31 -2.35
C GLU A 28 -9.30 0.99 -3.63
N PHE A 29 -8.37 1.94 -3.52
CA PHE A 29 -7.71 2.52 -4.71
C PHE A 29 -6.87 1.49 -5.46
N ALA A 30 -6.07 0.68 -4.77
CA ALA A 30 -5.29 -0.40 -5.38
C ALA A 30 -6.21 -1.40 -6.11
N LYS A 31 -7.37 -1.73 -5.52
CA LYS A 31 -8.38 -2.57 -6.17
C LYS A 31 -8.94 -1.97 -7.44
N TYR A 32 -9.25 -0.67 -7.42
CA TYR A 32 -9.81 0.04 -8.55
C TYR A 32 -8.79 0.13 -9.69
N ILE A 33 -7.58 0.58 -9.39
CA ILE A 33 -6.48 0.73 -10.37
C ILE A 33 -6.11 -0.65 -10.93
N GLY A 34 -5.92 -1.67 -10.10
CA GLY A 34 -5.57 -3.02 -10.56
C GLY A 34 -6.61 -3.66 -11.48
N LYS A 35 -7.90 -3.32 -11.34
CA LYS A 35 -8.94 -3.72 -12.30
C LYS A 35 -8.86 -2.95 -13.61
N GLY A 36 -8.62 -1.64 -13.56
CA GLY A 36 -8.47 -0.80 -14.74
C GLY A 36 -7.27 -1.21 -15.60
N GLU A 37 -6.16 -1.57 -14.95
CA GLU A 37 -4.94 -2.10 -15.58
C GLU A 37 -5.05 -3.58 -15.98
N LYS A 38 -6.20 -4.23 -15.73
CA LYS A 38 -6.49 -5.63 -16.12
C LYS A 38 -5.43 -6.61 -15.63
N LEU A 39 -4.98 -6.46 -14.39
CA LEU A 39 -4.06 -7.40 -13.76
C LEU A 39 -4.61 -8.83 -13.81
N ASP A 40 -3.72 -9.80 -14.05
CA ASP A 40 -4.06 -11.20 -13.92
C ASP A 40 -4.47 -11.53 -12.47
N GLU A 41 -5.22 -12.62 -12.29
CA GLU A 41 -5.81 -12.96 -10.99
C GLU A 41 -4.78 -13.10 -9.86
N LYS A 42 -3.58 -13.61 -10.17
CA LYS A 42 -2.53 -13.83 -9.19
C LYS A 42 -1.91 -12.51 -8.76
N THR A 43 -1.52 -11.67 -9.71
CA THR A 43 -0.96 -10.34 -9.45
C THR A 43 -1.99 -9.45 -8.73
N TYR A 44 -3.26 -9.51 -9.16
CA TYR A 44 -4.35 -8.76 -8.53
C TYR A 44 -4.61 -9.22 -7.08
N LYS A 45 -4.58 -10.53 -6.81
CA LYS A 45 -4.67 -11.07 -5.45
C LYS A 45 -3.52 -10.54 -4.58
N THR A 46 -2.28 -10.62 -5.07
CA THR A 46 -1.09 -10.15 -4.34
C THR A 46 -1.19 -8.65 -4.03
N LEU A 47 -1.49 -7.81 -5.03
CA LEU A 47 -1.66 -6.37 -4.85
C LEU A 47 -2.64 -6.04 -3.72
N LYS A 48 -3.81 -6.69 -3.72
CA LYS A 48 -4.84 -6.47 -2.70
C LYS A 48 -4.34 -6.81 -1.29
N LEU A 49 -3.64 -7.94 -1.14
CA LEU A 49 -3.12 -8.35 0.16
C LEU A 49 -1.99 -7.43 0.62
N ALA A 50 -1.12 -6.99 -0.30
CA ALA A 50 -0.06 -6.04 -0.01
C ALA A 50 -0.62 -4.67 0.41
N ALA A 51 -1.62 -4.15 -0.29
CA ALA A 51 -2.26 -2.87 0.07
C ALA A 51 -2.89 -2.89 1.47
N ILE A 52 -3.45 -4.02 1.91
CA ILE A 52 -4.00 -4.16 3.26
C ILE A 52 -2.91 -4.09 4.34
N VAL A 53 -1.68 -4.54 4.05
CA VAL A 53 -0.61 -4.69 5.04
C VAL A 53 0.62 -3.80 4.80
N HIS A 54 0.59 -2.87 3.84
CA HIS A 54 1.77 -2.09 3.44
C HIS A 54 2.40 -1.34 4.62
N ASP A 55 1.57 -0.72 5.44
CA ASP A 55 1.93 0.07 6.62
C ASP A 55 2.08 -0.74 7.93
N ILE A 56 1.99 -2.08 7.89
CA ILE A 56 2.01 -2.93 9.11
C ILE A 56 3.28 -2.75 9.97
N GLY A 57 4.36 -2.21 9.37
CA GLY A 57 5.62 -1.93 10.05
C GLY A 57 5.58 -0.73 11.01
N ILE A 58 4.57 0.14 10.96
CA ILE A 58 4.54 1.41 11.69
C ILE A 58 4.65 1.22 13.21
N HIS A 59 3.77 0.42 13.82
CA HIS A 59 3.76 0.27 15.29
C HIS A 59 5.05 -0.37 15.81
N LYS A 60 5.68 -1.25 15.03
CA LYS A 60 6.99 -1.82 15.37
C LYS A 60 8.08 -0.77 15.30
N ALA A 61 8.09 0.04 14.25
CA ALA A 61 9.05 1.11 14.08
C ALA A 61 8.93 2.13 15.23
N GLU A 62 7.72 2.59 15.54
CA GLU A 62 7.46 3.53 16.64
C GLU A 62 7.90 2.96 17.99
N LYS A 63 7.52 1.72 18.30
CA LYS A 63 7.86 1.07 19.58
C LYS A 63 9.38 0.90 19.76
N LYS A 64 10.11 0.63 18.69
CA LYS A 64 11.55 0.29 18.73
C LYS A 64 12.46 1.49 18.55
N TYR A 65 12.02 2.49 17.80
CA TYR A 65 12.85 3.61 17.37
C TYR A 65 12.29 4.99 17.73
N GLY A 66 11.05 5.08 18.23
CA GLY A 66 10.37 6.35 18.51
C GLY A 66 9.94 7.13 17.25
N GLN A 67 10.05 6.52 16.06
CA GLN A 67 9.70 7.11 14.77
C GLN A 67 9.37 6.00 13.76
N CYS A 68 8.64 6.36 12.68
CA CYS A 68 8.17 5.43 11.65
C CYS A 68 8.44 5.91 10.22
N GLY A 69 9.60 6.52 9.95
CA GLY A 69 9.97 6.89 8.58
C GLY A 69 10.01 5.68 7.63
N GLY A 70 9.80 5.91 6.32
CA GLY A 70 9.56 4.83 5.35
C GLY A 70 10.57 3.69 5.36
N LYS A 71 11.87 3.97 5.53
CA LYS A 71 12.92 2.93 5.65
C LYS A 71 12.75 2.02 6.86
N LEU A 72 12.18 2.51 7.96
CA LEU A 72 11.89 1.69 9.14
C LEU A 72 10.63 0.85 8.93
N GLN A 73 9.63 1.38 8.23
CA GLN A 73 8.43 0.63 7.88
C GLN A 73 8.77 -0.51 6.93
N GLU A 74 9.53 -0.24 5.85
CA GLU A 74 10.06 -1.22 4.92
C GLU A 74 10.89 -2.31 5.62
N LYS A 75 11.60 -1.96 6.70
CA LYS A 75 12.40 -2.90 7.49
C LYS A 75 11.56 -3.78 8.41
N GLU A 76 10.62 -3.19 9.15
CA GLU A 76 9.89 -3.89 10.21
C GLU A 76 8.56 -4.50 9.71
N GLY A 77 8.07 -4.08 8.54
CA GLY A 77 6.83 -4.53 7.93
C GLY A 77 6.84 -5.98 7.41
N PRO A 78 7.82 -6.41 6.60
CA PRO A 78 7.82 -7.74 5.99
C PRO A 78 7.70 -8.90 7.01
N PRO A 79 8.43 -8.91 8.15
CA PRO A 79 8.27 -9.96 9.16
C PRO A 79 6.86 -10.03 9.76
N GLU A 80 6.19 -8.89 9.96
CA GLU A 80 4.83 -8.84 10.51
C GLU A 80 3.80 -9.26 9.47
N ALA A 81 3.95 -8.82 8.21
CA ALA A 81 3.12 -9.24 7.08
C ALA A 81 3.20 -10.76 6.89
N GLU A 82 4.41 -11.33 6.88
CA GLU A 82 4.65 -12.77 6.77
C GLU A 82 3.91 -13.54 7.88
N LYS A 83 4.07 -13.11 9.13
CA LYS A 83 3.42 -13.74 10.28
C LYS A 83 1.90 -13.75 10.15
N LEU A 84 1.31 -12.61 9.74
CA LEU A 84 -0.13 -12.46 9.61
C LEU A 84 -0.68 -13.33 8.46
N LEU A 85 -0.04 -13.30 7.30
CA LEU A 85 -0.43 -14.06 6.11
C LEU A 85 -0.27 -15.57 6.30
N LYS A 86 0.83 -16.02 6.92
CA LYS A 86 1.03 -17.43 7.29
C LYS A 86 -0.09 -17.94 8.19
N LYS A 87 -0.46 -17.18 9.23
CA LYS A 87 -1.56 -17.53 10.14
C LYS A 87 -2.90 -17.69 9.41
N LEU A 88 -3.11 -16.95 8.32
CA LEU A 88 -4.34 -17.00 7.52
C LEU A 88 -4.32 -18.05 6.41
N GLY A 89 -3.20 -18.76 6.23
CA GLY A 89 -3.03 -19.84 5.26
C GLY A 89 -2.73 -19.35 3.84
N ALA A 90 -2.05 -18.21 3.68
CA ALA A 90 -1.51 -17.81 2.39
C ALA A 90 -0.39 -18.76 1.94
N ASP A 91 -0.31 -19.02 0.64
CA ASP A 91 0.77 -19.80 0.03
C ASP A 91 2.10 -19.03 0.06
N ARG A 92 3.21 -19.77 0.03
CA ARG A 92 4.56 -19.20 0.20
C ARG A 92 4.89 -18.15 -0.86
N GLU A 93 4.50 -18.40 -2.10
CA GLU A 93 4.77 -17.49 -3.21
C GLU A 93 4.05 -16.15 -3.04
N THR A 94 2.76 -16.17 -2.67
CA THR A 94 2.00 -14.96 -2.35
C THR A 94 2.63 -14.21 -1.17
N ILE A 95 3.02 -14.93 -0.10
CA ILE A 95 3.67 -14.32 1.06
C ILE A 95 4.96 -13.61 0.67
N ASP A 96 5.83 -14.27 -0.09
CA ASP A 96 7.13 -13.72 -0.46
C ASP A 96 6.97 -12.47 -1.32
N ARG A 97 6.03 -12.48 -2.27
CA ARG A 97 5.74 -11.28 -3.07
C ARG A 97 5.13 -10.16 -2.25
N VAL A 98 4.17 -10.43 -1.35
CA VAL A 98 3.60 -9.38 -0.47
C VAL A 98 4.68 -8.81 0.44
N CYS A 99 5.55 -9.63 1.01
CA CYS A 99 6.64 -9.17 1.86
C CYS A 99 7.65 -8.32 1.08
N TYR A 100 7.91 -8.67 -0.19
CA TYR A 100 8.70 -7.83 -1.08
C TYR A 100 8.03 -6.46 -1.27
N LEU A 101 6.76 -6.40 -1.64
CA LEU A 101 6.04 -5.14 -1.82
C LEU A 101 6.03 -4.26 -0.55
N VAL A 102 5.70 -4.87 0.59
CA VAL A 102 5.75 -4.19 1.91
C VAL A 102 7.16 -3.69 2.22
N GLY A 103 8.19 -4.44 1.85
CA GLY A 103 9.59 -4.07 2.09
C GLY A 103 10.14 -2.98 1.18
N HIS A 104 9.37 -2.54 0.18
CA HIS A 104 9.84 -1.57 -0.81
C HIS A 104 8.83 -0.45 -1.13
N HIS A 105 7.63 -0.42 -0.54
CA HIS A 105 6.59 0.55 -0.92
C HIS A 105 6.98 2.05 -0.75
N HIS A 106 8.10 2.38 -0.10
CA HIS A 106 8.67 3.74 -0.05
C HIS A 106 9.92 3.92 -0.94
N THR A 107 10.18 2.99 -1.86
CA THR A 107 11.34 2.96 -2.76
C THR A 107 10.88 3.18 -4.20
N TYR A 108 10.81 4.43 -4.65
CA TYR A 108 10.17 4.80 -5.92
C TYR A 108 11.06 4.64 -7.17
N THR A 109 12.09 3.81 -7.09
CA THR A 109 13.04 3.51 -8.16
C THR A 109 13.11 2.01 -8.37
N GLU A 110 13.46 1.56 -9.57
CA GLU A 110 13.62 0.13 -9.88
C GLU A 110 12.35 -0.69 -9.57
N ILE A 111 11.20 -0.13 -9.98
CA ILE A 111 9.88 -0.75 -9.76
C ILE A 111 9.79 -2.06 -10.53
N ASP A 112 9.77 -3.16 -9.78
CA ASP A 112 9.54 -4.51 -10.29
C ASP A 112 8.04 -4.84 -10.25
N GLY A 113 7.37 -4.85 -11.40
CA GLY A 113 5.98 -5.29 -11.55
C GLY A 113 4.90 -4.21 -11.40
N LEU A 114 3.73 -4.46 -12.04
CA LEU A 114 2.59 -3.53 -12.01
C LEU A 114 1.91 -3.45 -10.65
N ASP A 115 1.82 -4.56 -9.91
CA ASP A 115 1.35 -4.57 -8.52
C ASP A 115 2.14 -3.60 -7.63
N TYR A 116 3.45 -3.52 -7.83
CA TYR A 116 4.29 -2.59 -7.09
C TYR A 116 4.00 -1.14 -7.47
N GLN A 117 3.96 -0.83 -8.76
CA GLN A 117 3.62 0.51 -9.24
C GLN A 117 2.24 0.96 -8.72
N ILE A 118 1.24 0.08 -8.77
CA ILE A 118 -0.12 0.38 -8.33
C ILE A 118 -0.19 0.57 -6.81
N LEU A 119 0.56 -0.20 -6.03
CA LEU A 119 0.62 -0.02 -4.57
C LEU A 119 1.13 1.38 -4.21
N ILE A 120 2.22 1.82 -4.85
CA ILE A 120 2.76 3.17 -4.65
C ILE A 120 1.74 4.23 -5.07
N GLU A 121 1.13 4.09 -6.25
CA GLU A 121 0.14 5.07 -6.72
C GLU A 121 -1.06 5.19 -5.81
N ALA A 122 -1.60 4.06 -5.33
CA ALA A 122 -2.72 4.02 -4.40
C ALA A 122 -2.37 4.68 -3.06
N ASP A 123 -1.17 4.44 -2.54
CA ASP A 123 -0.68 5.09 -1.32
C ASP A 123 -0.52 6.61 -1.53
N PHE A 124 0.08 7.03 -2.64
CA PHE A 124 0.20 8.45 -2.98
C PHE A 124 -1.14 9.17 -3.11
N LEU A 125 -2.17 8.56 -3.70
CA LEU A 125 -3.51 9.18 -3.78
C LEU A 125 -4.05 9.54 -2.39
N VAL A 126 -3.84 8.65 -1.41
CA VAL A 126 -4.32 8.84 -0.04
C VAL A 126 -3.45 9.85 0.69
N ASN A 127 -2.11 9.74 0.60
CA ASN A 127 -1.18 10.66 1.24
C ASN A 127 -1.35 12.10 0.74
N LEU A 128 -1.49 12.31 -0.57
CA LEU A 128 -1.71 13.65 -1.14
C LEU A 128 -2.95 14.32 -0.54
N TYR A 129 -4.02 13.55 -0.29
CA TYR A 129 -5.24 14.07 0.34
C TYR A 129 -5.09 14.25 1.86
N GLU A 130 -4.56 13.26 2.58
CA GLU A 130 -4.45 13.28 4.05
C GLU A 130 -3.44 14.32 4.55
N ASP A 131 -2.37 14.58 3.80
CA ASP A 131 -1.34 15.56 4.15
C ASP A 131 -1.74 16.99 3.73
N GLY A 132 -2.82 17.16 2.97
CA GLY A 132 -3.33 18.47 2.55
C GLY A 132 -2.32 19.27 1.74
N VAL A 133 -1.55 18.61 0.87
CA VAL A 133 -0.50 19.25 0.08
C VAL A 133 -1.08 20.21 -0.98
N ASP A 134 -0.27 21.16 -1.44
CA ASP A 134 -0.70 22.12 -2.46
C ASP A 134 -0.79 21.52 -3.87
N GLN A 135 -1.49 22.21 -4.78
CA GLN A 135 -1.69 21.74 -6.16
C GLN A 135 -0.37 21.56 -6.94
N LYS A 136 0.68 22.30 -6.58
CA LYS A 136 2.00 22.16 -7.19
C LYS A 136 2.66 20.85 -6.79
N ALA A 137 2.57 20.46 -5.52
CA ALA A 137 3.05 19.19 -5.01
C ALA A 137 2.26 18.02 -5.61
N VAL A 138 0.93 18.15 -5.72
CA VAL A 138 0.09 17.16 -6.42
C VAL A 138 0.56 17.00 -7.87
N ARG A 139 0.76 18.09 -8.63
CA ARG A 139 1.24 18.00 -10.02
C ARG A 139 2.61 17.34 -10.12
N ALA A 140 3.52 17.67 -9.21
CA ALA A 140 4.85 17.05 -9.18
C ALA A 140 4.77 15.53 -8.91
N ALA A 141 3.89 15.10 -8.01
CA ALA A 141 3.63 13.68 -7.78
C ALA A 141 3.01 13.02 -9.01
N TYR A 142 2.02 13.64 -9.64
CA TYR A 142 1.38 13.17 -10.88
C TYR A 142 2.39 12.88 -12.00
N ASP A 143 3.33 13.80 -12.22
CA ASP A 143 4.32 13.64 -13.30
C ASP A 143 5.39 12.58 -12.96
N ARG A 144 5.78 12.48 -11.68
CA ARG A 144 6.92 11.64 -11.26
C ARG A 144 6.51 10.23 -10.86
N ILE A 145 5.41 10.07 -10.14
CA ILE A 145 5.00 8.83 -9.49
C ILE A 145 3.99 8.07 -10.33
N PHE A 146 2.96 8.73 -10.87
CA PHE A 146 1.86 8.05 -11.55
C PHE A 146 2.22 7.64 -12.98
N LYS A 147 2.28 6.33 -13.21
CA LYS A 147 2.65 5.67 -14.47
C LYS A 147 1.51 4.86 -15.07
N THR A 148 0.61 4.28 -14.27
CA THR A 148 -0.54 3.55 -14.82
C THR A 148 -1.58 4.50 -15.40
N ASP A 149 -2.26 4.09 -16.47
CA ASP A 149 -3.29 4.92 -17.09
C ASP A 149 -4.43 5.18 -16.10
N THR A 150 -4.88 4.14 -15.41
CA THR A 150 -5.97 4.23 -14.43
C THR A 150 -5.57 5.07 -13.20
N GLY A 151 -4.34 4.91 -12.68
CA GLY A 151 -3.85 5.71 -11.55
C GLY A 151 -3.74 7.18 -11.91
N ARG A 152 -3.27 7.50 -13.12
CA ARG A 152 -3.25 8.87 -13.64
C ARG A 152 -4.65 9.45 -13.76
N ASP A 153 -5.61 8.68 -14.26
CA ASP A 153 -7.01 9.12 -14.38
C ASP A 153 -7.61 9.46 -13.02
N VAL A 154 -7.44 8.58 -12.02
CA VAL A 154 -7.94 8.82 -10.66
C VAL A 154 -7.30 10.06 -10.05
N CYS A 155 -5.98 10.24 -10.20
CA CYS A 155 -5.28 11.40 -9.68
C CYS A 155 -5.81 12.71 -10.29
N ARG A 156 -6.02 12.75 -11.62
CA ARG A 156 -6.62 13.92 -12.29
C ARG A 156 -8.03 14.22 -11.77
N LEU A 157 -8.86 13.19 -11.61
CA LEU A 157 -10.23 13.33 -11.11
C LEU A 157 -10.29 13.81 -9.66
N MET A 158 -9.41 13.30 -8.79
CA MET A 158 -9.40 13.66 -7.37
C MET A 158 -8.92 15.08 -7.11
N PHE A 159 -8.01 15.60 -7.94
CA PHE A 159 -7.31 16.85 -7.67
C PHE A 159 -7.45 17.93 -8.75
N ASP A 160 -8.31 17.70 -9.76
CA ASP A 160 -8.59 18.66 -10.84
C ASP A 160 -7.31 19.16 -11.54
N LEU A 161 -6.55 18.21 -12.13
CA LEU A 161 -5.24 18.43 -12.78
C LEU A 161 -5.27 18.52 -14.31
#